data_AF-A0A350YW56-F1
#
_entry.id   AF-A0A350YW56-F1
#
_cell.length_a   1.000
_cell.length_b   1.000
_cell.length_c   1.000
_cell.angle_alpha   90.00
_cell.angle_beta   90.00
_cell.angle_gamma   90.00
#
_symmetry.space_group_name_H-M   'P 1'
#
loop_
_entity.id
_entity.type
_entity.pdbx_description
1 polymer ?
#
loop_
_entity_poly.entity_id
_entity_poly.type
_entity_poly.pdbx_seq_one_letter_code
_entity_poly.pdbx_strand_id
1 'polypeptide(L)'
;MTHKSFSDSDKIFHSDGHRVGQIAADQGLSPADISNGVKTLQESMDDLNEAILRNAATQGVQVACSKGCDWCCYQPVFANNFEMLRLIRHIRKKFSSTQISMILKKAATKNLSVSNLSESKMLRHKAACPLLENRVCTVYDARPMACRIYLSTSLESCRHFFNHPGDKHKYPMLLEFPLRAGRML
;
A
#
# COMPACT_ATOMS: atom_id res chain seq x y z
N MET A 1 -7.72 -35.64 -16.21
CA MET A 1 -7.29 -34.42 -15.50
C MET A 1 -7.30 -33.28 -16.51
N THR A 2 -8.21 -32.32 -16.37
CA THR A 2 -8.33 -31.20 -17.31
C THR A 2 -7.17 -30.24 -17.12
N HIS A 3 -6.29 -30.12 -18.13
CA HIS A 3 -5.27 -29.07 -18.16
C HIS A 3 -5.97 -27.71 -18.22
N LYS A 4 -6.07 -27.03 -17.07
CA LYS A 4 -6.48 -25.64 -17.03
C LYS A 4 -5.37 -24.81 -17.68
N SER A 5 -5.64 -24.28 -18.86
CA SER A 5 -4.80 -23.25 -19.48
C SER A 5 -4.72 -22.06 -18.53
N PHE A 6 -3.51 -21.63 -18.20
CA PHE A 6 -3.29 -20.38 -17.46
C PHE A 6 -3.90 -19.21 -18.22
N SER A 7 -4.63 -18.35 -17.52
CA SER A 7 -5.08 -17.07 -18.06
C SER A 7 -3.86 -16.17 -18.34
N ASP A 8 -4.02 -15.13 -19.14
CA ASP A 8 -2.91 -14.20 -19.41
C ASP A 8 -2.44 -13.47 -18.14
N SER A 9 -3.35 -13.21 -17.20
CA SER A 9 -2.99 -12.74 -15.85
C SER A 9 -2.16 -13.75 -15.07
N ASP A 10 -2.48 -15.05 -15.16
CA ASP A 10 -1.71 -16.09 -14.50
C ASP A 10 -0.29 -16.19 -15.10
N LYS A 11 -0.18 -16.10 -16.43
CA LYS A 11 1.13 -16.10 -17.12
C LYS A 11 2.00 -14.92 -16.70
N ILE A 12 1.42 -13.72 -16.60
CA ILE A 12 2.13 -12.52 -16.15
C ILE A 12 2.62 -12.72 -14.71
N PHE A 13 1.75 -13.18 -13.80
CA PHE A 13 2.10 -13.45 -12.41
C PHE A 13 3.23 -14.47 -12.27
N HIS A 14 3.15 -15.60 -12.97
CA HIS A 14 4.19 -16.62 -12.95
C HIS A 14 5.51 -16.12 -13.54
N SER A 15 5.46 -15.33 -14.62
CA SER A 15 6.66 -14.74 -15.24
C SER A 15 7.37 -13.75 -14.31
N ASP A 16 6.62 -12.94 -13.55
CA ASP A 16 7.18 -12.00 -12.57
C ASP A 16 7.84 -12.74 -11.40
N GLY A 17 7.22 -13.81 -10.91
CA GLY A 17 7.80 -14.67 -9.87
C GLY A 17 9.13 -15.31 -10.30
N HIS A 18 9.18 -15.83 -11.54
CA HIS A 18 10.41 -16.40 -12.11
C HIS A 18 11.52 -15.35 -12.25
N ARG A 19 11.17 -14.15 -12.72
CA ARG A 19 12.13 -13.05 -12.90
C ARG A 19 12.73 -12.59 -11.58
N VAL A 20 11.92 -12.48 -10.53
CA VAL A 20 12.41 -12.14 -9.17
C VAL A 20 13.38 -13.21 -8.66
N GLY A 21 13.08 -14.50 -8.87
CA GLY A 21 13.96 -15.61 -8.49
C GLY A 21 15.29 -15.60 -9.24
N GLN A 22 15.29 -15.32 -10.54
CA GLN A 22 16.51 -15.21 -11.35
C GLN A 22 17.40 -14.05 -10.89
N ILE A 23 16.81 -12.87 -10.66
CA ILE A 23 17.55 -11.70 -10.18
C ILE A 23 18.22 -11.98 -8.82
N ALA A 24 17.52 -12.64 -7.89
CA ALA A 24 18.09 -12.99 -6.59
C ALA A 24 19.22 -14.03 -6.69
N ALA A 25 19.11 -14.99 -7.61
CA ALA A 25 20.16 -15.98 -7.87
C ALA A 25 21.42 -15.32 -8.46
N ASP A 26 21.25 -14.40 -9.42
CA ASP A 26 22.35 -13.70 -10.09
C ASP A 26 23.07 -12.69 -9.17
N GLN A 27 22.38 -12.16 -8.15
CA GLN A 27 22.92 -11.18 -7.20
C GLN A 27 23.58 -11.79 -5.95
N GLY A 28 23.64 -13.13 -5.86
CA GLY A 28 24.35 -13.83 -4.79
C GLY A 28 23.59 -13.89 -3.45
N LEU A 29 22.26 -13.80 -3.48
CA LEU A 29 21.37 -13.95 -2.31
C LEU A 29 21.67 -12.94 -1.17
N SER A 30 21.98 -11.69 -1.53
CA SER A 30 22.26 -10.64 -0.56
C SER A 30 20.97 -10.14 0.11
N PRO A 31 21.01 -9.63 1.35
CA PRO A 31 19.86 -8.96 1.96
C PRO A 31 19.34 -7.73 1.17
N ALA A 32 20.17 -7.14 0.30
CA ALA A 32 19.72 -6.06 -0.59
C ALA A 32 18.75 -6.58 -1.66
N ASP A 33 18.86 -7.86 -2.04
CA ASP A 33 18.04 -8.52 -3.05
C ASP A 33 16.58 -8.63 -2.56
N ILE A 34 16.37 -8.81 -1.26
CA ILE A 34 15.03 -8.81 -0.65
C ILE A 34 14.38 -7.43 -0.75
N SER A 35 15.12 -6.37 -0.42
CA SER A 35 14.59 -4.99 -0.50
C SER A 35 14.30 -4.60 -1.96
N ASN A 36 15.14 -5.03 -2.90
CA ASN A 36 14.93 -4.83 -4.33
C ASN A 36 13.76 -5.66 -4.87
N GLY A 37 13.58 -6.90 -4.39
CA GLY A 37 12.43 -7.75 -4.70
C GLY A 37 11.12 -7.10 -4.26
N VAL A 38 11.05 -6.61 -3.01
CA VAL A 38 9.88 -5.85 -2.52
C VAL A 38 9.64 -4.60 -3.35
N LYS A 39 10.71 -3.86 -3.73
CA LYS A 39 10.59 -2.70 -4.62
C LYS A 39 9.93 -3.11 -5.94
N THR A 40 10.41 -4.19 -6.55
CA THR A 40 9.90 -4.70 -7.83
C THR A 40 8.42 -5.07 -7.72
N LEU A 41 8.02 -5.80 -6.68
CA LEU A 41 6.61 -6.15 -6.45
C LEU A 41 5.72 -4.91 -6.29
N GLN A 42 6.20 -3.91 -5.55
CA GLN A 42 5.48 -2.66 -5.36
C GLN A 42 5.36 -1.84 -6.65
N GLU A 43 6.38 -1.86 -7.50
CA GLU A 43 6.38 -1.21 -8.82
C GLU A 43 5.44 -1.94 -9.79
N SER A 44 5.47 -3.27 -9.85
CA SER A 44 4.49 -4.05 -10.63
C SER A 44 3.04 -3.74 -10.23
N MET A 45 2.78 -3.52 -8.94
CA MET A 45 1.45 -3.12 -8.47
C MET A 45 1.10 -1.68 -8.87
N ASP A 46 2.07 -0.76 -8.87
CA ASP A 46 1.85 0.60 -9.36
C ASP A 46 1.54 0.59 -10.87
N ASP A 47 2.30 -0.17 -11.67
CA ASP A 47 2.05 -0.34 -13.12
C ASP A 47 0.66 -0.94 -13.39
N LEU A 48 0.27 -1.94 -12.60
CA LEU A 48 -1.07 -2.54 -12.67
C LEU A 48 -2.16 -1.51 -12.35
N ASN A 49 -1.98 -0.73 -11.29
CA ASN A 49 -2.91 0.34 -10.94
C ASN A 49 -3.04 1.35 -12.09
N GLU A 50 -1.94 1.77 -12.71
CA GLU A 50 -2.00 2.67 -13.86
C GLU A 50 -2.74 2.06 -15.05
N ALA A 51 -2.51 0.78 -15.36
CA ALA A 51 -3.24 0.08 -16.41
C ALA A 51 -4.75 0.04 -16.14
N ILE A 52 -5.14 -0.21 -14.88
CA ILE A 52 -6.53 -0.18 -14.44
C ILE A 52 -7.13 1.21 -14.59
N LEU A 53 -6.41 2.27 -14.18
CA LEU A 53 -6.86 3.66 -14.32
C LEU A 53 -7.07 4.04 -15.80
N ARG A 54 -6.14 3.67 -16.67
CA ARG A 54 -6.26 3.88 -18.12
C ARG A 54 -7.48 3.17 -18.68
N ASN A 55 -7.66 1.88 -18.36
CA ASN A 55 -8.80 1.10 -18.84
C ASN A 55 -10.14 1.64 -18.29
N ALA A 56 -10.20 1.99 -17.00
CA ALA A 56 -11.38 2.59 -16.39
C ALA A 56 -11.80 3.87 -17.12
N ALA A 57 -10.84 4.74 -17.46
CA ALA A 57 -11.11 5.95 -18.24
C ALA A 57 -11.69 5.64 -19.63
N THR A 58 -11.16 4.63 -20.34
CA THR A 58 -11.72 4.22 -21.65
C THR A 58 -13.14 3.65 -21.57
N GLN A 59 -13.52 3.10 -20.41
CA GLN A 59 -14.84 2.53 -20.15
C GLN A 59 -15.80 3.52 -19.46
N GLY A 60 -15.39 4.78 -19.26
CA GLY A 60 -16.18 5.79 -18.57
C GLY A 60 -16.35 5.56 -17.06
N VAL A 61 -15.54 4.68 -16.45
CA VAL A 61 -15.52 4.44 -15.01
C VAL A 61 -14.60 5.45 -14.34
N GLN A 62 -15.16 6.28 -13.45
CA GLN A 62 -14.38 7.28 -12.72
C GLN A 62 -13.78 6.71 -11.43
N VAL A 63 -12.46 6.78 -11.30
CA VAL A 63 -11.76 6.51 -10.04
C VAL A 63 -11.63 7.82 -9.25
N ALA A 64 -11.95 7.78 -7.95
CA ALA A 64 -11.99 8.96 -7.10
C ALA A 64 -10.63 9.33 -6.50
N CYS A 65 -9.67 8.40 -6.51
CA CYS A 65 -8.34 8.61 -5.99
C CYS A 65 -7.52 9.58 -6.87
N SER A 66 -6.86 10.53 -6.22
CA SER A 66 -5.99 11.52 -6.84
C SER A 66 -4.91 11.98 -5.85
N LYS A 67 -3.86 12.63 -6.35
CA LYS A 67 -2.84 13.24 -5.50
C LYS A 67 -3.49 14.29 -4.58
N GLY A 68 -3.23 14.20 -3.27
CA GLY A 68 -3.86 15.06 -2.26
C GLY A 68 -5.13 14.47 -1.63
N CYS A 69 -5.62 13.32 -2.14
CA CYS A 69 -6.60 12.51 -1.43
C CYS A 69 -5.89 11.65 -0.37
N ASP A 70 -6.17 11.92 0.90
CA ASP A 70 -5.43 11.40 2.06
C ASP A 70 -6.23 10.46 2.95
N TRP A 71 -7.49 10.14 2.62
CA TRP A 71 -8.35 9.30 3.47
C TRP A 71 -7.77 7.91 3.76
N CYS A 72 -6.98 7.34 2.84
CA CYS A 72 -6.27 6.08 3.06
C CYS A 72 -5.14 6.21 4.10
N CYS A 73 -4.56 7.40 4.26
CA CYS A 73 -3.45 7.67 5.19
C CYS A 73 -3.89 7.66 6.67
N TYR A 74 -5.19 7.58 6.93
CA TYR A 74 -5.75 7.46 8.28
C TYR A 74 -6.23 6.04 8.61
N GLN A 75 -5.99 5.08 7.71
CA GLN A 75 -6.39 3.69 7.92
C GLN A 75 -5.29 2.90 8.62
N PRO A 76 -5.64 1.98 9.55
CA PRO A 76 -4.70 1.00 10.05
C PRO A 76 -4.47 -0.03 8.95
N VAL A 77 -3.33 0.09 8.28
CA VAL A 77 -2.92 -0.81 7.20
C VAL A 77 -1.82 -1.73 7.69
N PHE A 78 -1.82 -2.96 7.19
CA PHE A 78 -0.74 -3.90 7.42
C PHE A 78 0.46 -3.55 6.54
N ALA A 79 1.66 -3.66 7.10
CA ALA A 79 2.92 -3.60 6.39
C ALA A 79 3.80 -4.73 6.94
N ASN A 80 4.28 -5.61 6.06
CA ASN A 80 5.11 -6.71 6.51
C ASN A 80 6.55 -6.26 6.82
N ASN A 81 7.32 -7.13 7.47
CA ASN A 81 8.69 -6.79 7.90
C ASN A 81 9.61 -6.39 6.74
N PHE A 82 9.50 -7.03 5.56
CA PHE A 82 10.33 -6.71 4.40
C PHE A 82 9.98 -5.36 3.79
N GLU A 83 8.70 -5.01 3.77
CA GLU A 83 8.23 -3.68 3.39
C GLU A 83 8.69 -2.61 4.37
N MET A 84 8.66 -2.92 5.68
CA MET A 84 9.18 -2.04 6.71
C MET A 84 10.68 -1.80 6.56
N LEU A 85 11.47 -2.83 6.26
CA LEU A 85 12.91 -2.68 6.00
C LEU A 85 13.17 -1.76 4.79
N ARG A 86 12.43 -1.95 3.69
CA ARG A 86 12.53 -1.08 2.52
C ARG A 86 12.10 0.36 2.84
N LEU A 87 11.02 0.54 3.60
CA LEU A 87 10.54 1.85 4.03
C LEU A 87 11.57 2.58 4.90
N ILE A 88 12.19 1.89 5.86
CA ILE A 88 13.25 2.44 6.71
C ILE A 88 14.44 2.89 5.86
N ARG A 89 14.89 2.07 4.91
CA ARG A 89 15.98 2.41 3.98
C ARG A 89 15.61 3.63 3.12
N HIS A 90 14.38 3.70 2.63
CA HIS A 90 13.90 4.85 1.85
C HIS A 90 13.87 6.14 2.69
N ILE A 91 13.34 6.07 3.93
CA ILE A 91 13.30 7.21 4.85
C ILE A 91 14.72 7.73 5.14
N ARG A 92 15.66 6.83 5.47
CA ARG A 92 17.06 7.18 5.74
C ARG A 92 17.77 7.82 4.55
N LYS A 93 17.43 7.41 3.32
CA LYS A 93 18.01 7.96 2.09
C LYS A 93 17.39 9.33 1.73
N LYS A 94 16.10 9.52 1.98
CA LYS A 94 15.33 10.68 1.51
C LYS A 94 15.37 11.88 2.46
N PHE A 95 15.42 11.64 3.76
CA PHE A 95 15.20 12.68 4.77
C PHE A 95 16.47 12.98 5.59
N SER A 96 16.58 14.23 6.04
CA SER A 96 17.62 14.64 7.00
C SER A 96 17.38 14.04 8.38
N SER A 97 18.40 14.06 9.25
CA SER A 97 18.29 13.63 10.65
C SER A 97 17.17 14.37 11.39
N THR A 98 17.04 15.68 11.19
CA THR A 98 15.95 16.49 11.79
C THR A 98 14.57 16.03 11.31
N GLN A 99 14.41 15.77 10.02
CA GLN A 99 13.15 15.27 9.46
C GLN A 99 12.81 13.88 10.00
N ILE A 100 13.80 12.99 10.10
CA ILE A 100 13.62 11.65 10.69
C ILE A 100 13.19 11.75 12.15
N SER A 101 13.81 12.62 12.95
CA SER A 101 13.42 12.86 14.34
C SER A 101 11.96 13.34 14.45
N MET A 102 11.50 14.21 13.54
CA MET A 102 10.09 14.63 13.50
C MET A 102 9.15 13.48 13.14
N ILE A 103 9.51 12.64 12.17
CA ILE A 103 8.75 11.43 11.79
C ILE A 103 8.64 10.48 12.98
N LEU A 104 9.75 10.22 13.68
CA LEU A 104 9.78 9.36 14.87
C LEU A 104 8.92 9.92 15.99
N LYS A 105 8.94 11.25 16.21
CA LYS A 105 8.05 11.90 17.18
C LYS A 105 6.58 11.71 16.83
N LYS A 106 6.19 11.94 15.57
CA LYS A 106 4.82 11.69 15.08
C LYS A 106 4.40 10.22 15.30
N ALA A 107 5.30 9.28 14.99
CA ALA A 107 5.06 7.85 15.18
C ALA A 107 4.90 7.47 16.66
N ALA A 108 5.77 7.97 17.55
CA ALA A 108 5.68 7.74 18.98
C ALA A 108 4.37 8.29 19.57
N THR A 109 3.98 9.51 19.20
CA THR A 109 2.69 10.11 19.62
C THR A 109 1.51 9.26 19.15
N LYS A 110 1.51 8.79 17.89
CA LYS A 110 0.47 7.89 17.39
C LYS A 110 0.43 6.58 18.18
N ASN A 111 1.57 5.95 18.44
CA ASN A 111 1.63 4.68 19.17
C ASN A 111 1.11 4.81 20.60
N LEU A 112 1.44 5.91 21.30
CA LEU A 112 0.91 6.21 22.63
C LEU A 112 -0.62 6.38 22.63
N SER A 113 -1.19 6.97 21.58
CA SER A 113 -2.64 7.15 21.49
C SER A 113 -3.43 5.85 21.33
N VAL A 114 -2.76 4.75 20.95
CA VAL A 114 -3.39 3.44 20.73
C VAL A 114 -2.91 2.33 21.66
N SER A 115 -1.87 2.55 22.46
CA SER A 115 -1.19 1.50 23.24
C SER A 115 -2.09 0.81 24.27
N ASN A 116 -3.10 1.53 24.80
CA ASN A 116 -4.03 1.02 25.81
C ASN A 116 -5.42 0.69 25.23
N LEU A 117 -5.57 0.71 23.90
CA LEU A 117 -6.83 0.38 23.25
C LEU A 117 -6.92 -1.12 23.00
N SER A 118 -8.13 -1.68 23.14
CA SER A 118 -8.40 -3.01 22.60
C SER A 118 -8.22 -3.01 21.08
N GLU A 119 -7.88 -4.16 20.51
CA GLU A 119 -7.66 -4.32 19.07
C GLU A 119 -8.80 -3.71 18.23
N SER A 120 -10.06 -4.00 18.60
CA SER A 120 -11.21 -3.44 17.87
C SER A 120 -11.27 -1.91 17.93
N LYS A 121 -10.89 -1.28 19.06
CA LYS A 121 -10.84 0.18 19.21
C LYS A 121 -9.64 0.76 18.45
N MET A 122 -8.50 0.07 18.45
CA MET A 122 -7.32 0.44 17.69
C MET A 122 -7.60 0.46 16.18
N LEU A 123 -8.29 -0.57 15.65
CA LEU A 123 -8.66 -0.63 14.23
C LEU A 123 -9.63 0.48 13.80
N ARG A 124 -10.35 1.07 14.75
CA ARG A 124 -11.25 2.21 14.54
C ARG A 124 -10.59 3.56 14.74
N HIS A 125 -9.37 3.59 15.27
CA HIS A 125 -8.65 4.83 15.57
C HIS A 125 -8.09 5.47 14.29
N LYS A 126 -8.58 6.66 13.93
CA LYS A 126 -8.25 7.35 12.68
C LYS A 126 -7.09 8.35 12.82
N ALA A 127 -5.98 7.92 13.41
CA ALA A 127 -4.77 8.74 13.47
C ALA A 127 -4.02 8.77 12.14
N ALA A 128 -3.60 9.96 11.74
CA ALA A 128 -2.79 10.19 10.54
C ALA A 128 -1.54 9.31 10.51
N CYS A 129 -1.15 8.87 9.32
CA CYS A 129 0.16 8.27 9.08
C CYS A 129 1.28 9.27 9.47
N PRO A 130 2.32 8.84 10.19
CA PRO A 130 3.45 9.71 10.55
C PRO A 130 4.19 10.33 9.35
N LEU A 131 4.01 9.76 8.16
CA LEU A 131 4.66 10.17 6.90
C LEU A 131 3.74 11.04 6.02
N LEU A 132 2.55 11.40 6.51
CA LEU A 132 1.65 12.35 5.85
C LEU A 132 2.10 13.79 6.14
N GLU A 133 2.24 14.60 5.09
CA GLU A 133 2.55 16.02 5.19
C GLU A 133 1.76 16.77 4.11
N ASN A 134 1.10 17.87 4.46
CA ASN A 134 0.29 18.66 3.52
C ASN A 134 -0.67 17.81 2.66
N ARG A 135 -1.32 16.82 3.27
CA ARG A 135 -2.24 15.86 2.61
C ARG A 135 -1.60 14.98 1.53
N VAL A 136 -0.28 14.89 1.50
CA VAL A 136 0.49 14.08 0.56
C VAL A 136 1.39 13.10 1.31
N CYS A 137 1.43 11.85 0.84
CA CYS A 137 2.37 10.86 1.36
C CYS A 137 3.79 11.25 0.96
N THR A 138 4.63 11.56 1.95
CA THR A 138 6.03 11.96 1.70
C THR A 138 6.91 10.81 1.21
N VAL A 139 6.44 9.57 1.33
CA VAL A 139 7.11 8.33 0.90
C VAL A 139 6.28 7.55 -0.11
N TYR A 140 5.55 8.22 -0.99
CA TYR A 140 4.59 7.57 -1.91
C TYR A 140 5.20 6.36 -2.64
N ASP A 141 6.43 6.49 -3.16
CA ASP A 141 7.13 5.41 -3.87
C ASP A 141 7.52 4.24 -2.97
N ALA A 142 7.55 4.45 -1.65
CA ALA A 142 7.85 3.43 -0.66
C ALA A 142 6.66 2.98 0.19
N ARG A 143 5.44 3.35 -0.19
CA ARG A 143 4.23 2.93 0.52
C ARG A 143 4.08 1.39 0.48
N PRO A 144 3.64 0.77 1.59
CA PRO A 144 3.33 -0.67 1.63
C PRO A 144 2.26 -1.08 0.62
N MET A 145 2.19 -2.37 0.31
CA MET A 145 1.26 -2.99 -0.63
C MET A 145 -0.19 -2.69 -0.25
N ALA A 146 -0.52 -2.77 1.05
CA ALA A 146 -1.84 -2.40 1.56
C ALA A 146 -2.25 -0.96 1.21
N CYS A 147 -1.31 -0.02 1.14
CA CYS A 147 -1.58 1.35 0.71
C CYS A 147 -1.73 1.50 -0.82
N ARG A 148 -1.15 0.59 -1.61
CA ARG A 148 -1.21 0.61 -3.08
C ARG A 148 -2.52 0.06 -3.60
N ILE A 149 -3.04 -0.95 -2.92
CA ILE A 149 -4.25 -1.67 -3.35
C ILE A 149 -5.55 -1.02 -2.85
N TYR A 150 -5.44 0.04 -2.05
CA TYR A 150 -6.57 0.80 -1.51
C TYR A 150 -7.06 1.87 -2.50
N LEU A 151 -7.55 1.42 -3.66
CA LEU A 151 -8.01 2.28 -4.75
C LEU A 151 -9.54 2.35 -4.75
N SER A 152 -10.12 3.54 -4.56
CA SER A 152 -11.57 3.75 -4.40
C SER A 152 -12.19 4.46 -5.60
N THR A 153 -13.41 4.05 -5.96
CA THR A 153 -14.26 4.72 -6.95
C THR A 153 -15.20 5.76 -6.33
N SER A 154 -15.25 5.88 -4.99
CA SER A 154 -16.10 6.86 -4.30
C SER A 154 -15.36 7.57 -3.17
N LEU A 155 -15.13 8.87 -3.32
CA LEU A 155 -14.59 9.74 -2.27
C LEU A 155 -15.51 9.80 -1.05
N GLU A 156 -16.82 9.79 -1.29
CA GLU A 156 -17.84 9.83 -0.24
C GLU A 156 -17.76 8.57 0.64
N SER A 157 -17.59 7.39 0.04
CA SER A 157 -17.44 6.15 0.79
C SER A 157 -16.19 6.16 1.70
N CYS A 158 -15.08 6.71 1.21
CA CYS A 158 -13.85 6.91 1.99
C CYS A 158 -14.07 7.86 3.17
N ARG A 159 -14.74 9.00 2.92
CA ARG A 159 -15.08 10.00 3.94
C ARG A 159 -16.02 9.42 4.99
N HIS A 160 -17.05 8.68 4.56
CA HIS A 160 -17.99 8.03 5.47
C HIS A 160 -17.27 7.06 6.40
N PHE A 161 -16.41 6.20 5.87
CA PHE A 161 -15.64 5.25 6.66
C PHE A 161 -14.67 5.91 7.65
N PHE A 162 -14.14 7.08 7.30
CA PHE A 162 -13.33 7.88 8.23
C PHE A 162 -14.18 8.48 9.35
N ASN A 163 -15.30 9.10 9.02
CA ASN A 163 -16.18 9.78 10.00
C ASN A 163 -16.97 8.81 10.89
N HIS A 164 -17.24 7.60 10.40
CA HIS A 164 -18.05 6.59 11.10
C HIS A 164 -17.28 5.28 11.31
N PRO A 165 -16.17 5.29 12.07
CA PRO A 165 -15.28 4.13 12.17
C PRO A 165 -15.93 2.92 12.85
N GLY A 166 -17.05 3.09 13.57
CA GLY A 166 -17.83 2.03 14.20
C GLY A 166 -18.84 1.34 13.29
N ASP A 167 -19.09 1.88 12.10
CA ASP A 167 -20.04 1.32 11.14
C ASP A 167 -19.44 0.08 10.46
N LYS A 168 -19.93 -1.10 10.84
CA LYS A 168 -19.46 -2.38 10.29
C LYS A 168 -20.02 -2.69 8.90
N HIS A 169 -20.94 -1.88 8.40
CA HIS A 169 -21.67 -2.16 7.16
C HIS A 169 -21.22 -1.27 5.99
N LYS A 170 -20.39 -0.25 6.24
CA LYS A 170 -19.95 0.70 5.21
C LYS A 170 -18.43 0.79 5.13
N TYR A 171 -17.86 -0.04 4.25
CA TYR A 171 -16.47 0.04 3.82
C TYR A 171 -16.34 0.93 2.58
N PRO A 172 -15.15 1.51 2.32
CA PRO A 172 -14.94 2.25 1.09
C PRO A 172 -15.16 1.39 -0.15
N MET A 173 -15.66 2.01 -1.21
CA MET A 173 -15.95 1.35 -2.49
C MET A 173 -14.65 1.11 -3.26
N LEU A 174 -13.89 0.12 -2.80
CA LEU A 174 -12.60 -0.24 -3.36
C LEU A 174 -12.75 -1.05 -4.65
N LEU A 175 -11.78 -0.90 -5.55
CA LEU A 175 -11.64 -1.77 -6.69
C LEU A 175 -11.21 -3.16 -6.22
N GLU A 176 -12.04 -4.17 -6.52
CA GLU A 176 -11.85 -5.55 -6.09
C GLU A 176 -10.56 -6.17 -6.63
N PHE A 177 -10.24 -5.91 -7.91
CA PHE A 177 -9.11 -6.57 -8.56
C PHE A 177 -7.74 -6.19 -7.95
N PRO A 178 -7.38 -4.89 -7.79
CA PRO A 178 -6.19 -4.50 -7.03
C PRO A 178 -6.15 -5.11 -5.63
N LEU A 179 -7.27 -5.08 -4.92
CA LEU A 179 -7.37 -5.58 -3.56
C LEU A 179 -7.07 -7.08 -3.47
N ARG A 180 -7.54 -7.87 -4.44
CA ARG A 180 -7.25 -9.31 -4.53
C ARG A 180 -5.80 -9.57 -4.95
N ALA A 181 -5.35 -8.92 -6.03
CA ALA A 181 -4.01 -9.10 -6.58
C ALA A 181 -2.93 -8.82 -5.53
N GLY A 182 -2.99 -7.67 -4.84
CA GLY A 182 -1.99 -7.33 -3.83
C GLY A 182 -2.10 -8.08 -2.51
N ARG A 183 -3.17 -8.83 -2.25
CA ARG A 183 -3.25 -9.76 -1.10
C ARG A 183 -2.59 -11.11 -1.40
N MET A 184 -2.35 -11.41 -2.67
CA MET A 184 -1.67 -12.63 -3.12
C MET A 184 -0.14 -12.46 -3.24
N LEU A 185 0.35 -11.22 -3.09
CA LEU A 185 1.76 -10.81 -3.10
C LEU A 185 2.25 -10.53 -1.68
#